data_AF-A0A3C0L261-F1
#
_entry.id   AF-A0A3C0L261-F1
#
_cell.length_a   1.000
_cell.length_b   1.000
_cell.length_c   1.000
_cell.angle_alpha   90.00
_cell.angle_beta   90.00
_cell.angle_gamma   90.00
#
_symmetry.space_group_name_H-M   'P 1'
#
loop_
_entity.id
_entity.type
_entity.pdbx_description
1 polymer ?
#
loop_
_entity_poly.entity_id
_entity_poly.type
_entity_poly.pdbx_seq_one_letter_code
_entity_poly.pdbx_strand_id
1 'polypeptide(L)'
;TWQALGVVFGDYIAEQHGLTWVVYEDELGVSKALRWQDTDNFVFPVTVFSKRIQFKETPEPRAIYADLSDVIKGFKALEARPQLP
;
A
#
# COMPACT_ATOMS: atom_id res chain seq x y z
N THR A 1 -2.09 -4.29 18.28
CA THR A 1 -1.54 -5.36 17.40
C THR A 1 -0.84 -4.71 16.22
N TRP A 2 0.07 -5.41 15.53
CA TRP A 2 0.75 -4.86 14.33
C TRP A 2 -0.22 -4.48 13.20
N GLN A 3 -1.35 -5.18 13.09
CA GLN A 3 -2.41 -4.87 12.12
C GLN A 3 -3.03 -3.49 12.37
N ALA A 4 -3.25 -3.12 13.64
CA ALA A 4 -3.79 -1.80 13.99
C ALA A 4 -2.83 -0.66 13.61
N LEU A 5 -1.52 -0.87 13.80
CA LEU A 5 -0.50 0.06 13.31
C LEU A 5 -0.53 0.16 11.78
N GLY A 6 -0.69 -0.97 11.09
CA GLY A 6 -0.83 -1.00 9.63
C GLY A 6 -2.05 -0.23 9.11
N VAL A 7 -3.16 -0.18 9.87
CA VAL A 7 -4.32 0.65 9.52
C VAL A 7 -4.01 2.14 9.60
N VAL A 8 -3.49 2.61 10.74
CA VAL A 8 -3.14 4.04 10.94
C VAL A 8 -2.07 4.48 9.94
N PHE A 9 -1.09 3.60 9.68
CA PHE A 9 -0.08 3.84 8.66
C PHE A 9 -0.67 3.89 7.25
N GLY A 10 -1.67 3.06 6.96
CA GLY A 10 -2.43 3.10 5.73
C GLY A 10 -3.19 4.41 5.55
N ASP A 11 -3.84 4.93 6.59
CA ASP A 11 -4.52 6.24 6.56
C ASP A 11 -3.54 7.35 6.20
N TYR A 12 -2.35 7.35 6.83
CA TYR A 12 -1.30 8.32 6.52
C TYR A 12 -0.84 8.21 5.07
N ILE A 13 -0.56 7.00 4.56
CA ILE A 13 -0.18 6.80 3.15
C ILE A 13 -1.29 7.27 2.20
N ALA A 14 -2.55 6.95 2.52
CA ALA A 14 -3.71 7.33 1.72
C ALA A 14 -3.80 8.86 1.57
N GLU A 15 -3.63 9.59 2.66
CA GLU A 15 -3.61 11.05 2.66
C GLU A 15 -2.44 11.61 1.85
N GLN A 16 -1.21 11.13 2.10
CA GLN A 16 0.00 11.64 1.44
C GLN A 16 0.02 11.36 -0.07
N HIS A 17 -0.62 10.27 -0.49
CA HIS A 17 -0.60 9.83 -1.87
C HIS A 17 -1.97 9.87 -2.56
N GLY A 18 -3.01 10.42 -1.96
CA GLY A 18 -4.35 10.46 -2.56
C GLY A 18 -4.86 9.07 -2.99
N LEU A 19 -4.59 8.04 -2.19
CA LEU A 19 -5.13 6.69 -2.41
C LEU A 19 -6.46 6.55 -1.66
N THR A 20 -7.30 5.60 -2.11
CA THR A 20 -8.60 5.34 -1.46
C THR A 20 -8.64 3.94 -0.89
N TRP A 21 -9.16 3.79 0.33
CA TRP A 21 -9.41 2.47 0.91
C TRP A 21 -10.49 1.72 0.13
N VAL A 22 -10.20 0.48 -0.22
CA VAL A 22 -11.12 -0.44 -0.88
C VAL A 22 -11.12 -1.79 -0.18
N VAL A 23 -12.22 -2.52 -0.40
CA VAL A 23 -12.25 -3.96 -0.14
C VAL A 23 -11.72 -4.65 -1.38
N TYR A 24 -10.66 -5.43 -1.21
CA TYR A 24 -10.05 -6.22 -2.27
C TYR A 24 -10.40 -7.69 -2.03
N GLU A 25 -10.86 -8.39 -3.05
CA GLU A 25 -11.22 -9.80 -2.98
C GLU A 25 -10.47 -10.55 -4.09
N ASP A 26 -9.78 -11.62 -3.71
CA ASP A 26 -9.11 -12.55 -4.61
C ASP A 26 -9.48 -14.01 -4.26
N GLU A 27 -8.86 -14.96 -4.97
CA GLU A 27 -9.08 -16.40 -4.77
C GLU A 27 -8.74 -16.87 -3.33
N LEU A 28 -7.92 -16.13 -2.59
CA LEU A 28 -7.51 -16.43 -1.22
C LEU A 28 -8.41 -15.76 -0.18
N GLY A 29 -9.20 -14.76 -0.57
CA GLY A 29 -10.26 -14.16 0.22
C GLY A 29 -10.27 -12.64 0.20
N VAL A 30 -10.86 -12.06 1.26
CA VAL A 30 -11.12 -10.61 1.36
C VAL A 30 -10.07 -9.90 2.20
N SER A 31 -9.57 -8.77 1.68
CA SER A 31 -8.57 -7.90 2.32
C SER A 31 -8.95 -6.42 2.22
N LYS A 32 -8.26 -5.58 2.98
CA LYS A 32 -8.33 -4.10 2.87
C LYS A 32 -7.07 -3.60 2.17
N ALA A 33 -7.25 -2.80 1.15
CA ALA A 33 -6.17 -2.24 0.35
C ALA A 33 -6.38 -0.75 0.09
N LEU A 34 -5.31 -0.05 -0.26
CA LEU A 34 -5.35 1.28 -0.83
C LEU A 34 -5.25 1.16 -2.34
N ARG A 35 -6.19 1.78 -3.05
CA ARG A 35 -6.23 1.78 -4.52
C ARG A 35 -5.90 3.16 -5.06
N TRP A 36 -5.16 3.21 -6.17
CA TRP A 36 -5.02 4.42 -6.96
C TRP A 36 -6.12 4.53 -8.00
N GLN A 37 -7.05 5.48 -7.79
CA GLN A 37 -8.18 5.74 -8.69
C GLN A 37 -8.90 4.44 -9.09
N ASP A 38 -9.23 4.29 -10.37
CA ASP A 38 -9.86 3.09 -10.95
C ASP A 38 -8.85 2.15 -11.61
N THR A 39 -7.57 2.23 -11.23
CA THR A 39 -6.50 1.36 -11.75
C THR A 39 -6.38 0.07 -10.94
N ASP A 40 -5.66 -0.93 -11.46
CA ASP A 40 -5.38 -2.17 -10.73
C ASP A 40 -4.10 -2.08 -9.87
N ASN A 41 -3.78 -0.87 -9.40
CA ASN A 41 -2.66 -0.64 -8.50
C ASN A 41 -3.15 -0.60 -7.03
N PHE A 42 -2.72 -1.60 -6.26
CA PHE A 42 -3.12 -1.78 -4.86
C PHE A 42 -1.92 -1.82 -3.91
N VAL A 43 -2.08 -1.20 -2.73
CA VAL A 43 -1.11 -1.24 -1.63
C VAL A 43 -1.79 -1.86 -0.41
N PHE A 44 -1.09 -2.76 0.29
CA PHE A 44 -1.63 -3.52 1.42
C PHE A 44 -0.93 -3.18 2.75
N PRO A 45 -1.18 -1.97 3.31
CA PRO A 45 -0.43 -1.44 4.45
C PRO A 45 -0.68 -2.21 5.76
N VAL A 46 -1.86 -2.82 5.90
CA VAL A 46 -2.31 -3.55 7.09
C VAL A 46 -1.32 -4.67 7.47
N THR A 47 -0.80 -5.39 6.47
CA THR A 47 0.10 -6.54 6.69
C THR A 47 1.60 -6.21 6.68
N VAL A 48 1.97 -4.96 6.37
CA VAL A 48 3.36 -4.59 6.08
C VAL A 48 4.28 -4.78 7.29
N PHE A 49 3.77 -4.52 8.49
CA PHE A 49 4.49 -4.69 9.75
C PHE A 49 4.49 -6.14 10.22
N SER A 50 3.34 -6.82 10.14
CA SER A 50 3.23 -8.19 10.62
C SER A 50 4.11 -9.16 9.83
N LYS A 51 4.23 -8.97 8.51
CA LYS A 51 5.10 -9.79 7.65
C LYS A 51 6.57 -9.67 8.07
N ARG A 52 7.06 -8.45 8.32
CA ARG A 52 8.45 -8.21 8.77
C ARG A 52 8.76 -8.90 10.09
N ILE A 53 7.87 -8.74 11.06
CA ILE A 53 8.01 -9.41 12.37
C ILE A 53 8.01 -10.94 12.22
N GLN A 54 7.16 -11.50 11.35
CA GLN A 54 7.13 -12.93 11.05
C GLN A 54 8.47 -13.43 10.48
N PHE A 55 9.15 -12.60 9.67
CA PHE A 55 10.47 -12.90 9.11
C PHE A 55 11.65 -12.45 10.00
N LYS A 56 11.39 -12.06 11.26
CA LYS A 56 12.39 -11.59 12.25
C LYS A 56 13.13 -10.32 11.82
N GLU A 57 12.50 -9.51 10.99
CA GLU A 57 12.98 -8.18 10.65
C GLU A 57 12.46 -7.15 11.67
N THR A 58 13.27 -6.14 11.96
CA THR A 58 12.85 -4.99 12.78
C THR A 58 12.16 -3.98 11.87
N PRO A 59 10.83 -3.76 12.00
CA PRO A 59 10.16 -2.76 11.19
C PRO A 59 10.60 -1.36 11.59
N GLU A 60 11.09 -0.59 10.62
CA GLU A 60 11.38 0.83 10.77
C GLU A 60 10.34 1.61 9.95
N PRO A 61 9.34 2.25 10.59
CA PRO A 61 8.21 2.86 9.89
C PRO A 61 8.60 3.92 8.84
N ARG A 62 9.69 4.67 9.05
CA ARG A 62 10.10 5.72 8.11
C ARG A 62 10.70 5.14 6.83
N ALA A 63 11.54 4.12 6.93
CA ALA A 63 12.09 3.39 5.80
C ALA A 63 10.98 2.68 5.03
N ILE A 64 10.06 2.01 5.73
CA ILE A 64 8.89 1.38 5.11
C ILE A 64 8.07 2.41 4.34
N TYR A 65 7.86 3.59 4.92
CA TYR A 65 7.16 4.68 4.25
C TYR A 65 7.89 5.17 3.01
N ALA A 66 9.20 5.42 3.11
CA ALA A 66 10.01 5.86 1.99
C ALA A 66 9.95 4.87 0.81
N ASP A 67 10.16 3.58 1.09
CA ASP A 67 10.10 2.51 0.09
C ASP A 67 8.74 2.46 -0.60
N LEU A 68 7.65 2.45 0.18
CA LEU A 68 6.29 2.44 -0.37
C LEU A 68 5.97 3.71 -1.15
N SER A 69 6.45 4.87 -0.68
CA SER A 69 6.25 6.16 -1.35
C SER A 69 6.87 6.14 -2.75
N ASP A 70 8.04 5.56 -2.88
CA ASP A 70 8.76 5.47 -4.16
C ASP A 70 8.09 4.48 -5.11
N VAL A 71 7.62 3.33 -4.61
CA VAL A 71 6.78 2.40 -5.38
C VAL A 71 5.50 3.08 -5.86
N ILE A 72 4.83 3.83 -4.99
CA ILE A 72 3.58 4.53 -5.32
C ILE A 72 3.80 5.59 -6.39
N LYS A 73 4.85 6.40 -6.26
CA LYS A 73 5.22 7.38 -7.29
C LYS A 73 5.53 6.69 -8.61
N GLY A 74 6.23 5.55 -8.55
CA GLY A 74 6.58 4.74 -9.71
C GLY A 74 5.36 4.27 -10.50
N PHE A 75 4.41 3.58 -9.84
CA PHE A 75 3.21 3.11 -10.57
C PHE A 75 2.35 4.28 -11.06
N LYS A 76 2.24 5.38 -10.29
CA LYS A 76 1.50 6.57 -10.75
C LYS A 76 2.11 7.19 -11.99
N ALA A 77 3.44 7.25 -12.05
CA ALA A 77 4.14 7.76 -13.21
C ALA A 77 3.90 6.86 -14.43
N LEU A 78 3.80 5.54 -14.27
CA LEU A 78 3.48 4.60 -15.34
C LEU A 78 2.05 4.81 -15.87
N GLU A 79 1.07 4.92 -14.98
CA GLU A 79 -0.34 5.18 -15.35
C GLU A 79 -0.52 6.53 -16.06
N ALA A 80 0.31 7.54 -15.72
CA ALA A 80 0.26 8.85 -16.35
C ALA A 80 0.90 8.89 -17.75
N ARG A 81 1.58 7.83 -18.20
CA ARG A 81 2.19 7.80 -19.54
C ARG A 81 1.08 7.70 -20.58
N PRO A 82 1.12 8.51 -21.66
CA PRO A 82 0.17 8.36 -22.74
C PRO A 82 0.31 6.94 -23.32
N GLN A 83 -0.78 6.18 -23.32
CA GLN A 83 -0.83 4.90 -24.00
C GLN A 83 -0.65 5.19 -25.49
N LEU A 84 0.39 4.61 -26.08
CA LEU A 84 0.61 4.71 -27.53
C LEU A 84 -0.58 4.04 -28.23
N PRO A 85 -1.09 4.65 -29.32
CA PRO A 85 -2.23 4.12 -30.07
C PRO A 85 -1.92 2.76 -30.71
#